data_AF-K2CHI2-F1
#
_entry.id   AF-K2CHI2-F1
#
_cell.length_a   1.000
_cell.length_b   1.000
_cell.length_c   1.000
_cell.angle_alpha   90.00
_cell.angle_beta   90.00
_cell.angle_gamma   90.00
#
_symmetry.space_group_name_H-M   'P 1'
#
loop_
_entity.id
_entity.type
_entity.pdbx_description
1 polymer ?
#
loop_
_entity_poly.entity_id
_entity_poly.type
_entity_poly.pdbx_seq_one_letter_code
_entity_poly.pdbx_strand_id
1 'polypeptide(L)'
;MPKLLLLIIVLIIIVLTAALTIVFNFNDPASSPPKIEIDTAVNQANLLYRQRKELGENFSNGPCLSNALMPGWVLDLVHNPRQPIDDLPENQCNSFVEGRSKHFVELDIEGDLIKAK
;
A
#
# COMPACT_ATOMS: atom_id res chain seq x y z
N MET A 1 49.54 0.87 18.77
CA MET A 1 48.79 -0.36 18.44
C MET A 1 47.36 -0.45 18.99
N PRO A 2 46.97 0.05 20.19
CA PRO A 2 45.58 -0.08 20.66
C PRO A 2 44.58 0.85 19.94
N LYS A 3 45.05 1.97 19.38
CA LYS A 3 44.19 2.94 18.67
C LYS A 3 43.65 2.40 17.33
N LEU A 4 44.44 1.62 16.60
CA LEU A 4 44.02 1.00 15.34
C LEU A 4 43.03 -0.15 15.61
N LEU A 5 43.29 -0.94 16.65
CA LEU A 5 42.36 -1.98 17.11
C LEU A 5 41.01 -1.39 17.54
N LEU A 6 41.04 -0.31 18.33
CA LEU A 6 39.83 0.41 18.74
C LEU A 6 39.04 0.92 17.53
N LEU A 7 39.71 1.51 16.54
CA LEU A 7 39.09 2.04 15.34
C LEU A 7 38.40 0.93 14.51
N ILE A 8 39.05 -0.24 14.38
CA ILE A 8 38.48 -1.40 13.68
C ILE A 8 37.22 -1.90 14.41
N ILE A 9 37.26 -2.00 15.74
CA ILE A 9 36.11 -2.44 16.54
C ILE A 9 34.92 -1.47 16.37
N VAL A 10 35.18 -0.16 16.40
CA VAL A 10 34.13 0.85 16.20
C VAL A 10 33.49 0.73 14.81
N LEU A 11 34.29 0.55 13.76
CA LEU A 11 33.78 0.36 12.40
C LEU A 11 32.93 -0.90 12.26
N ILE A 12 33.35 -2.01 12.87
CA ILE A 12 32.57 -3.26 12.88
C ILE A 12 31.22 -3.05 13.57
N ILE A 13 31.19 -2.36 14.71
CA ILE A 13 29.94 -2.06 15.43
C ILE A 13 29.02 -1.22 14.56
N ILE A 14 29.52 -0.17 13.89
CA ILE A 14 28.71 0.68 13.01
C ILE A 14 28.11 -0.12 11.84
N VAL A 15 28.92 -0.97 11.21
CA VAL A 15 28.44 -1.80 10.09
C VAL A 15 27.40 -2.82 10.56
N LEU A 16 27.63 -3.46 11.71
CA LEU A 16 26.69 -4.41 12.29
C LEU A 16 25.38 -3.74 12.69
N THR A 17 25.41 -2.55 13.32
CA THR A 17 24.18 -1.84 13.69
C THR A 17 23.42 -1.39 12.45
N ALA A 18 24.09 -0.85 11.43
CA ALA A 18 23.45 -0.48 10.17
C ALA A 18 22.79 -1.68 9.47
N ALA A 19 23.50 -2.81 9.36
CA ALA A 19 22.97 -4.03 8.78
C ALA A 19 21.77 -4.57 9.58
N LEU A 20 21.85 -4.54 10.90
CA LEU A 20 20.78 -4.98 11.80
C LEU A 20 19.54 -4.09 11.68
N THR A 21 19.72 -2.77 11.61
CA THR A 21 18.63 -1.81 11.37
C THR A 21 17.97 -2.03 10.01
N ILE A 22 18.74 -2.35 8.97
CA ILE A 22 18.17 -2.73 7.67
C ILE A 22 17.34 -4.02 7.83
N VAL A 23 17.90 -5.09 8.41
CA VAL A 23 17.15 -6.36 8.55
C VAL A 23 15.86 -6.19 9.37
N PHE A 24 15.87 -5.45 10.48
CA PHE A 24 14.68 -5.26 11.31
C PHE A 24 13.64 -4.32 10.69
N ASN A 25 14.04 -3.28 9.97
CA ASN A 25 13.08 -2.40 9.30
C ASN A 25 12.50 -3.02 8.01
N PHE A 26 13.18 -3.99 7.39
CA PHE A 26 12.69 -4.67 6.19
C PHE A 26 11.82 -5.90 6.50
N ASN A 27 11.90 -6.46 7.71
CA ASN A 27 11.00 -7.51 8.17
C ASN A 27 9.79 -6.93 8.90
N ASP A 28 8.90 -6.28 8.16
CA ASP A 28 7.49 -6.23 8.57
C ASP A 28 6.83 -7.50 8.01
N PRO A 29 6.68 -8.58 8.80
CA PRO A 29 5.90 -9.71 8.37
C PRO A 29 4.46 -9.24 8.13
N ALA A 30 3.84 -9.76 7.08
CA ALA A 30 2.45 -9.54 6.70
C ALA A 30 1.46 -9.89 7.82
N SER A 31 1.39 -9.06 8.86
CA SER A 31 0.29 -9.06 9.80
C SER A 31 -0.88 -8.39 9.08
N SER A 32 -2.02 -9.08 9.04
CA SER A 32 -3.27 -8.46 8.59
C SER A 32 -3.50 -7.19 9.41
N PRO A 33 -3.90 -6.07 8.77
CA PRO A 33 -4.16 -4.85 9.50
C PRO A 33 -5.29 -5.07 10.52
N PRO A 34 -5.26 -4.39 11.69
CA PRO A 34 -6.32 -4.50 12.68
C PRO A 34 -7.69 -4.16 12.07
N LYS A 35 -8.76 -4.80 12.56
CA LYS A 35 -10.13 -4.55 12.06
C LYS A 35 -10.50 -3.05 12.03
N ILE A 36 -10.11 -2.30 13.06
CA ILE A 36 -10.38 -0.86 13.13
C ILE A 36 -9.72 -0.07 11.98
N GLU A 37 -8.54 -0.51 11.54
CA GLU A 37 -7.83 0.10 10.42
C GLU A 37 -8.52 -0.22 9.10
N ILE A 38 -8.95 -1.49 8.91
CA ILE A 38 -9.76 -1.91 7.76
C ILE A 38 -11.06 -1.09 7.70
N ASP A 39 -11.79 -0.99 8.80
CA ASP A 39 -13.03 -0.21 8.88
C ASP A 39 -12.77 1.27 8.54
N THR A 40 -11.63 1.82 8.96
CA THR A 40 -11.22 3.20 8.64
C THR A 40 -10.94 3.35 7.14
N ALA A 41 -10.17 2.44 6.55
CA ALA A 41 -9.84 2.45 5.12
C ALA A 41 -11.11 2.34 4.27
N VAL A 42 -12.03 1.43 4.60
CA VAL A 42 -13.30 1.26 3.87
C VAL A 42 -14.16 2.53 3.95
N ASN A 43 -14.25 3.16 5.13
CA ASN A 43 -15.00 4.41 5.28
C ASN A 43 -14.41 5.56 4.44
N GLN A 44 -13.08 5.68 4.41
CA GLN A 44 -12.40 6.67 3.57
C GLN A 44 -12.56 6.37 2.08
N ALA A 45 -12.49 5.10 1.69
CA ALA A 45 -12.70 4.66 0.32
C ALA A 45 -14.08 5.04 -0.18
N ASN A 46 -15.13 4.74 0.60
CA ASN A 46 -16.51 5.07 0.28
C ASN A 46 -16.73 6.59 0.18
N LEU A 47 -16.08 7.37 1.05
CA LEU A 47 -16.13 8.84 0.96
C LEU A 47 -15.50 9.35 -0.34
N LEU A 48 -14.31 8.86 -0.67
CA LEU A 48 -13.59 9.27 -1.88
C LEU A 48 -14.35 8.86 -3.15
N TYR A 49 -14.86 7.63 -3.20
CA TYR A 49 -15.68 7.13 -4.31
C TYR A 49 -16.86 8.07 -4.58
N ARG A 50 -17.65 8.42 -3.56
CA ARG A 50 -18.80 9.34 -3.71
C ARG A 50 -18.37 10.70 -4.23
N GLN A 51 -17.29 11.27 -3.68
CA GLN A 51 -16.78 12.57 -4.14
C GLN A 51 -16.41 12.54 -5.62
N ARG A 52 -15.71 11.50 -6.09
CA ARG A 52 -15.32 11.36 -7.50
C ARG A 52 -16.50 11.10 -8.42
N LYS A 53 -17.48 10.31 -7.96
CA LYS A 53 -18.73 10.05 -8.68
C LYS A 53 -19.55 11.33 -8.87
N GLU A 54 -19.64 12.16 -7.83
CA GLU A 54 -20.31 13.48 -7.89
C GLU A 54 -19.63 14.44 -8.87
N LEU A 55 -18.32 14.31 -9.06
CA LEU A 55 -17.55 15.07 -10.06
C LEU A 55 -17.70 14.52 -11.49
N GLY A 56 -18.42 13.42 -11.68
CA GLY A 56 -18.64 12.80 -12.99
C GLY A 56 -17.40 12.07 -13.53
N GLU A 57 -16.50 11.63 -12.67
CA GLU A 57 -15.34 10.82 -13.07
C GLU A 57 -15.81 9.47 -13.68
N ASN A 58 -15.11 9.02 -14.71
CA ASN A 58 -15.46 7.78 -15.41
C ASN A 58 -14.74 6.57 -14.80
N PHE A 59 -15.50 5.62 -14.25
CA PHE A 59 -14.96 4.40 -13.64
C PHE A 59 -15.00 3.15 -14.53
N SER A 60 -15.47 3.27 -15.78
CA SER A 60 -15.64 2.12 -16.69
C SER A 60 -14.36 1.35 -17.02
N ASN A 61 -13.18 1.93 -16.76
CA ASN A 61 -11.90 1.25 -16.95
C ASN A 61 -11.36 0.58 -15.68
N GLY A 62 -12.08 0.63 -14.54
CA GLY A 62 -11.59 0.15 -13.26
C GLY A 62 -10.30 0.88 -12.81
N PRO A 63 -10.31 2.23 -12.67
CA PRO A 63 -9.08 2.95 -12.35
C PRO A 63 -8.70 2.84 -10.88
N CYS A 64 -7.41 2.95 -10.60
CA CYS A 64 -6.92 3.33 -9.28
C CYS A 64 -7.44 4.73 -8.89
N LEU A 65 -8.26 4.81 -7.84
CA LEU A 65 -8.80 6.08 -7.35
C LEU A 65 -7.84 6.81 -6.40
N SER A 66 -6.99 6.08 -5.68
CA SER A 66 -5.97 6.67 -4.81
C SER A 66 -4.77 5.76 -4.58
N ASN A 67 -3.59 6.31 -4.87
CA ASN A 67 -2.29 5.70 -4.52
C ASN A 67 -1.89 5.91 -3.05
N ALA A 68 -2.66 6.68 -2.30
CA ALA A 68 -2.39 7.04 -0.90
C ALA A 68 -3.70 7.37 -0.19
N LEU A 69 -4.60 6.38 -0.09
CA LEU A 69 -5.88 6.54 0.60
C LEU A 69 -5.65 6.93 2.06
N MET A 70 -4.74 6.18 2.70
CA MET A 70 -4.17 6.42 4.03
C MET A 70 -2.79 5.74 4.10
N PRO A 71 -1.99 5.87 5.18
CA PRO A 71 -0.65 5.30 5.24
C PRO A 71 -0.62 3.81 4.90
N GLY A 72 0.02 3.45 3.77
CA GLY A 72 0.14 2.06 3.32
C GLY A 72 -1.05 1.48 2.56
N TRP A 73 -2.11 2.27 2.31
CA TRP A 73 -3.35 1.84 1.66
C TRP A 73 -3.59 2.52 0.31
N VAL A 74 -4.12 1.75 -0.63
CA VAL A 74 -4.66 2.25 -1.91
C VAL A 74 -6.16 2.02 -2.01
N LEU A 75 -6.81 2.73 -2.94
CA LEU A 75 -8.18 2.48 -3.37
C LEU A 75 -8.19 2.10 -4.84
N ASP A 76 -8.59 0.87 -5.12
CA ASP A 76 -8.68 0.28 -6.45
C ASP A 76 -10.14 0.06 -6.83
N LEU A 77 -10.53 0.40 -8.07
CA LEU A 77 -11.82 0.02 -8.64
C LEU A 77 -11.62 -1.07 -9.66
N VAL A 78 -12.43 -2.11 -9.62
CA VAL A 78 -12.37 -3.20 -10.61
C VAL A 78 -13.76 -3.64 -11.02
N HIS A 79 -13.85 -4.42 -12.10
CA HIS A 79 -15.12 -5.08 -12.42
C HIS A 79 -15.36 -6.28 -11.50
N ASN A 80 -16.63 -6.61 -11.26
CA ASN A 80 -17.02 -7.80 -10.53
C ASN A 80 -18.08 -8.60 -11.32
N PRO A 81 -17.71 -9.69 -12.02
CA PRO A 81 -16.39 -10.33 -12.06
C PRO A 81 -15.31 -9.47 -12.75
N ARG A 82 -14.06 -9.65 -12.33
CA ARG A 82 -12.89 -8.97 -12.92
C ARG A 82 -12.81 -9.19 -14.42
N GLN A 83 -12.41 -8.15 -15.14
CA GLN A 83 -12.21 -8.14 -16.58
C GLN A 83 -10.73 -7.93 -16.93
N PRO A 84 -10.28 -8.32 -18.14
CA PRO A 84 -8.89 -8.13 -18.56
C PRO A 84 -8.40 -6.67 -18.50
N ILE A 85 -9.32 -5.70 -18.58
CA ILE A 85 -8.99 -4.28 -18.47
C ILE A 85 -8.51 -3.90 -17.06
N ASP A 86 -8.97 -4.59 -16.01
CA ASP A 86 -8.58 -4.34 -14.61
C ASP A 86 -7.10 -4.73 -14.35
N ASP A 87 -6.53 -5.58 -15.20
CA ASP A 87 -5.15 -6.06 -15.08
C ASP A 87 -4.16 -5.22 -15.89
N LEU A 88 -4.64 -4.19 -16.61
CA LEU A 88 -3.77 -3.27 -17.33
C LEU A 88 -2.97 -2.39 -16.35
N PRO A 89 -1.65 -2.20 -16.55
CA PRO A 89 -0.81 -1.42 -15.64
C PRO A 89 -1.33 0.00 -15.36
N GLU A 90 -1.96 0.64 -16.35
CA GLU A 90 -2.55 1.97 -16.23
C GLU A 90 -3.77 2.06 -15.31
N ASN A 91 -4.46 0.93 -15.08
CA ASN A 91 -5.64 0.86 -14.23
C ASN A 91 -5.29 0.44 -12.80
N GLN A 92 -4.10 -0.11 -12.58
CA GLN A 92 -3.63 -0.53 -11.26
C GLN A 92 -3.04 0.62 -10.44
N CYS A 93 -3.16 0.51 -9.11
CA CYS A 93 -2.49 1.45 -8.22
C CYS A 93 -0.97 1.23 -8.18
N ASN A 94 -0.20 2.12 -8.82
CA ASN A 94 1.26 2.10 -8.84
C ASN A 94 1.91 1.93 -7.46
N SER A 95 1.38 2.57 -6.40
CA SER A 95 1.93 2.40 -5.04
C SER A 95 1.82 0.96 -4.55
N PHE A 96 0.80 0.21 -4.93
CA PHE A 96 0.66 -1.20 -4.60
C PHE A 96 1.56 -2.07 -5.48
N VAL A 97 1.61 -1.79 -6.80
CA VAL A 97 2.48 -2.49 -7.76
C VAL A 97 3.96 -2.35 -7.39
N GLU A 98 4.38 -1.17 -6.95
CA GLU A 98 5.76 -0.87 -6.56
C GLU A 98 6.07 -1.27 -5.10
N GLY A 99 5.09 -1.79 -4.36
CA GLY A 99 5.25 -2.26 -2.98
C GLY A 99 5.37 -1.16 -1.92
N ARG A 100 5.08 0.10 -2.25
CA ARG A 100 5.01 1.21 -1.29
C ARG A 100 3.79 1.13 -0.38
N SER A 101 2.67 0.67 -0.93
CA SER A 101 1.45 0.35 -0.20
C SER A 101 1.32 -1.16 -0.11
N LYS A 102 1.04 -1.66 1.09
CA LYS A 102 0.89 -3.10 1.36
C LYS A 102 -0.57 -3.54 1.44
N HIS A 103 -1.47 -2.57 1.55
CA HIS A 103 -2.89 -2.78 1.76
C HIS A 103 -3.71 -2.09 0.69
N PHE A 104 -4.93 -2.58 0.47
CA PHE A 104 -5.85 -2.00 -0.50
C PHE A 104 -7.31 -2.20 -0.07
N VAL A 105 -8.13 -1.22 -0.43
CA VAL A 105 -9.58 -1.40 -0.53
C VAL A 105 -9.91 -1.54 -2.00
N GLU A 106 -10.64 -2.59 -2.34
CA GLU A 106 -11.13 -2.86 -3.69
C GLU A 106 -12.65 -2.74 -3.69
N LEU A 107 -13.16 -1.78 -4.45
CA LEU A 107 -14.59 -1.63 -4.72
C LEU A 107 -14.88 -2.05 -6.17
N ASP A 108 -16.12 -2.40 -6.46
CA ASP A 108 -16.57 -2.47 -7.85
C ASP A 108 -16.84 -1.09 -8.45
N ILE A 109 -17.15 -1.04 -9.75
CA ILE A 109 -17.43 0.20 -10.47
C ILE A 109 -18.70 0.91 -9.95
N GLU A 110 -19.62 0.17 -9.31
CA GLU A 110 -20.81 0.67 -8.64
C GLU A 110 -20.53 1.26 -7.24
N GLY A 111 -19.38 0.92 -6.66
CA GLY A 111 -18.90 1.40 -5.37
C GLY A 111 -19.12 0.42 -4.22
N ASP A 112 -19.50 -0.83 -4.51
CA ASP A 112 -19.70 -1.87 -3.51
C ASP A 112 -18.36 -2.52 -3.14
N LEU A 113 -18.20 -2.85 -1.85
CA LEU A 113 -16.97 -3.43 -1.34
C LEU A 113 -16.79 -4.89 -1.83
N ILE A 114 -15.69 -5.15 -2.54
CA ILE A 114 -15.27 -6.51 -2.91
C ILE A 114 -14.37 -7.10 -1.81
N LYS A 115 -13.31 -6.39 -1.43
CA LYS A 115 -12.36 -6.82 -0.38
C LYS A 115 -11.54 -5.65 0.17
N ALA A 116 -11.06 -5.81 1.41
CA ALA A 116 -10.09 -4.92 2.02
C ALA A 116 -9.10 -5.72 2.86
N LYS A 117 -7.79 -5.54 2.65
CA LYS A 117 -6.72 -6.23 3.39
C LYS A 117 -5.36 -5.57 3.21
#